data_AF-A0A1M7I7A5-F1
#
_entry.id   AF-A0A1M7I7A5-F1
#
_cell.length_a   1.000
_cell.length_b   1.000
_cell.length_c   1.000
_cell.angle_alpha   90.00
_cell.angle_beta   90.00
_cell.angle_gamma   90.00
#
_symmetry.space_group_name_H-M   'P 1'
#
loop_
_entity.id
_entity.type
_entity.pdbx_description
1 polymer ?
#
loop_
_entity_poly.entity_id
_entity_poly.type
_entity_poly.pdbx_seq_one_letter_code
_entity_poly.pdbx_strand_id
1 'polypeptide(L)'
;MKILILYFLGCLPLISVSGQISKSGPPIIFIYDASGSMWGHLAGKTKMQIAAEVLTDAVNELPENQQIGLVAYGHRNKGDCRDVEFLVDYNEGTNPEFIAAVAAVKPLGMTPLAYAASLVIDRIRDSKTPATVILVTDGIESCDGNICEVVRKAREQGVDFRLHIIGFGLVDEDTGQLECAAKAGDGRYFPASDAADLGAVMHEATASTVDKPKNNASVFAFQNGKPIDALIEAYDIIGKRDPIRVRTYRDTAYFYLPPSTYNFEVRPLEGSDVKTVTVSGIKSREDDLVHQEIGFDGGKINIAITNNGNYWDAMVKAIDQDGAVAGAVRTYDAAKELELNPGLYTVTIQALDINGLDTFAEIENVSVTSGGTRPVKHDFQTGTAFIDARLADKSIDSIVTISESASGRQVAAGRTYDRGRSFLLNIGVYIVKITPLGPHNDRSPQLLTIEVTQGAEIVKTVIF
;
A
#
# COMPACT_ATOMS: atom_id res chain seq x y z
N MET A 1 3.89 72.16 59.96
CA MET A 1 3.45 70.89 60.57
C MET A 1 2.03 70.58 60.08
N LYS A 2 1.91 69.69 59.08
CA LYS A 2 0.74 68.83 58.82
C LYS A 2 1.10 67.89 57.65
N ILE A 3 1.31 66.64 58.02
CA ILE A 3 1.50 65.47 57.16
C ILE A 3 0.16 65.21 56.46
N LEU A 4 0.17 65.07 55.12
CA LEU A 4 -0.99 64.59 54.37
C LEU A 4 -0.62 63.27 53.70
N ILE A 5 -1.18 62.19 54.26
CA ILE A 5 -1.04 60.80 53.83
C ILE A 5 -1.83 60.61 52.54
N LEU A 6 -1.16 60.21 51.46
CA LEU A 6 -1.79 59.79 50.21
C LEU A 6 -2.17 58.32 50.33
N TYR A 7 -3.47 58.01 50.40
CA TYR A 7 -3.99 56.65 50.31
C TYR A 7 -3.92 56.17 48.86
N PHE A 8 -3.11 55.15 48.61
CA PHE A 8 -3.02 54.44 47.33
C PHE A 8 -4.19 53.44 47.25
N LEU A 9 -5.27 53.81 46.55
CA LEU A 9 -6.40 52.91 46.28
C LEU A 9 -6.01 51.98 45.12
N GLY A 10 -5.63 50.75 45.44
CA GLY A 10 -5.28 49.73 44.45
C GLY A 10 -6.50 49.30 43.64
N CYS A 11 -6.51 49.67 42.35
CA CYS A 11 -7.45 49.16 41.36
C CYS A 11 -6.93 47.79 40.87
N LEU A 12 -7.52 46.68 41.34
CA LEU A 12 -7.28 45.36 40.75
C LEU A 12 -7.91 45.31 39.35
N PRO A 13 -7.15 45.04 38.28
CA PRO A 13 -7.74 44.78 36.98
C PRO A 13 -8.52 43.46 37.01
N LEU A 14 -9.83 43.54 36.78
CA LEU A 14 -10.67 42.40 36.42
C LEU A 14 -10.17 41.82 35.09
N ILE A 15 -9.42 40.73 35.17
CA ILE A 15 -9.10 39.90 34.00
C ILE A 15 -10.40 39.22 33.59
N SER A 16 -11.08 39.79 32.60
CA SER A 16 -12.19 39.10 31.94
C SER A 16 -11.63 37.91 31.18
N VAL A 17 -11.85 36.72 31.69
CA VAL A 17 -11.64 35.47 30.95
C VAL A 17 -12.71 35.45 29.87
N SER A 18 -12.38 35.95 28.69
CA SER A 18 -13.18 35.71 27.50
C SER A 18 -12.96 34.25 27.12
N GLY A 19 -13.91 33.38 27.47
CA GLY A 19 -13.92 32.02 26.98
C GLY A 19 -13.93 32.06 25.45
N GLN A 20 -12.88 31.55 24.82
CA GLN A 20 -12.88 31.32 23.38
C GLN A 20 -13.94 30.27 23.08
N ILE A 21 -15.11 30.72 22.61
CA ILE A 21 -16.08 29.83 21.98
C ILE A 21 -15.38 29.30 20.73
N SER A 22 -15.02 28.01 20.75
CA SER A 22 -14.45 27.33 19.59
C SER A 22 -15.43 27.50 18.42
N LYS A 23 -14.98 28.16 17.35
CA LYS A 23 -15.79 28.39 16.16
C LYS A 23 -16.13 27.00 15.58
N SER A 24 -17.41 26.63 15.57
CA SER A 24 -17.91 25.46 14.84
C SER A 24 -17.34 25.48 13.42
N GLY A 25 -16.87 24.34 12.94
CA GLY A 25 -16.57 24.14 11.52
C GLY A 25 -17.81 24.43 10.66
N PRO A 26 -17.64 24.59 9.34
CA PRO A 26 -18.79 24.70 8.43
C PRO A 26 -19.73 23.48 8.59
N PRO A 27 -21.04 23.65 8.41
CA PRO A 27 -22.02 22.57 8.54
C PRO A 27 -21.73 21.39 7.60
N ILE A 28 -22.04 20.18 8.07
CA ILE A 28 -22.02 18.94 7.28
C ILE A 28 -23.47 18.50 7.05
N ILE A 29 -23.89 18.41 5.80
CA ILE A 29 -25.24 18.03 5.40
C ILE A 29 -25.19 16.66 4.74
N PHE A 30 -25.86 15.68 5.34
CA PHE A 30 -25.97 14.34 4.79
C PHE A 30 -27.20 14.23 3.90
N ILE A 31 -27.02 13.73 2.68
CA ILE A 31 -28.13 13.31 1.80
C ILE A 31 -28.18 11.79 1.82
N TYR A 32 -29.25 11.25 2.38
CA TYR A 32 -29.43 9.82 2.63
C TYR A 32 -30.43 9.22 1.64
N ASP A 33 -29.96 8.23 0.88
CA ASP A 33 -30.79 7.38 0.04
C ASP A 33 -31.70 6.49 0.88
N ALA A 34 -33.00 6.63 0.67
CA ALA A 34 -34.02 5.73 1.17
C ALA A 34 -34.95 5.30 0.04
N SER A 35 -34.42 5.14 -1.16
CA SER A 35 -35.12 4.52 -2.28
C SER A 35 -35.32 3.02 -2.03
N GLY A 36 -36.26 2.41 -2.76
CA GLY A 36 -36.63 1.01 -2.53
C GLY A 36 -35.46 0.00 -2.62
N SER A 37 -34.38 0.31 -3.36
CA SER A 37 -33.18 -0.54 -3.49
C SER A 37 -32.43 -0.75 -2.17
N MET A 38 -32.57 0.17 -1.20
CA MET A 38 -31.93 0.07 0.11
C MET A 38 -32.46 -1.09 0.98
N TRP A 39 -33.56 -1.75 0.58
CA TRP A 39 -34.00 -3.03 1.14
C TRP A 39 -33.14 -4.23 0.69
N GLY A 40 -32.28 -4.04 -0.31
CA GLY A 40 -31.28 -5.00 -0.74
C GLY A 40 -30.40 -5.43 0.43
N HIS A 41 -29.93 -6.68 0.40
CA HIS A 41 -29.12 -7.23 1.46
C HIS A 41 -27.64 -7.28 1.07
N LEU A 42 -26.78 -6.99 2.03
CA LEU A 42 -25.34 -7.12 1.92
C LEU A 42 -24.80 -7.75 3.21
N ALA A 43 -24.03 -8.83 3.08
CA ALA A 43 -23.48 -9.58 4.22
C ALA A 43 -24.49 -9.92 5.35
N GLY A 44 -25.74 -10.21 4.98
CA GLY A 44 -26.79 -10.63 5.93
C GLY A 44 -27.53 -9.50 6.65
N LYS A 45 -27.21 -8.23 6.39
CA LYS A 45 -27.99 -7.05 6.79
C LYS A 45 -28.58 -6.35 5.58
N THR A 46 -29.63 -5.55 5.77
CA THR A 46 -30.09 -4.64 4.72
C THR A 46 -29.08 -3.50 4.50
N LYS A 47 -28.99 -2.97 3.28
CA LYS A 47 -28.16 -1.81 2.98
C LYS A 47 -28.54 -0.60 3.84
N MET A 48 -29.84 -0.38 4.07
CA MET A 48 -30.37 0.61 5.02
C MET A 48 -29.80 0.45 6.43
N GLN A 49 -29.79 -0.78 6.98
CA GLN A 49 -29.23 -1.01 8.32
C GLN A 49 -27.74 -0.65 8.38
N ILE A 50 -26.97 -1.06 7.37
CA ILE A 50 -25.53 -0.76 7.31
C ILE A 50 -25.29 0.75 7.21
N ALA A 51 -26.01 1.43 6.30
CA ALA A 51 -25.88 2.87 6.13
C ALA A 51 -26.29 3.65 7.39
N ALA A 52 -27.37 3.23 8.07
CA ALA A 52 -27.82 3.84 9.32
C ALA A 52 -26.80 3.67 10.47
N GLU A 53 -26.18 2.48 10.59
CA GLU A 53 -25.09 2.23 11.54
C GLU A 53 -23.90 3.15 11.26
N VAL A 54 -23.42 3.19 10.01
CA VAL A 54 -22.26 4.03 9.64
C VAL A 54 -22.53 5.54 9.80
N LEU A 55 -23.71 6.03 9.41
CA LEU A 55 -24.09 7.43 9.61
C LEU A 55 -24.13 7.79 11.10
N THR A 56 -24.62 6.88 11.94
CA THR A 56 -24.66 7.06 13.40
C THR A 56 -23.25 7.12 13.97
N ASP A 57 -22.37 6.21 13.58
CA ASP A 57 -20.99 6.17 14.05
C ASP A 57 -20.22 7.43 13.62
N ALA A 58 -20.35 7.82 12.35
CA ALA A 58 -19.71 9.01 11.82
C ALA A 58 -20.10 10.29 12.58
N VAL A 59 -21.38 10.47 12.89
CA VAL A 59 -21.84 11.64 13.64
C VAL A 59 -21.38 11.62 15.09
N ASN A 60 -21.24 10.45 15.71
CA ASN A 60 -20.71 10.32 17.07
C ASN A 60 -19.21 10.64 17.18
N GLU A 61 -18.46 10.51 16.08
CA GLU A 61 -17.04 10.85 16.02
C GLU A 61 -16.78 12.35 15.75
N LEU A 62 -17.81 13.09 15.31
CA LEU A 62 -17.69 14.53 15.07
C LEU A 62 -17.58 15.32 16.39
N PRO A 63 -16.92 16.50 16.37
CA PRO A 63 -16.91 17.39 17.52
C PRO A 63 -18.32 17.76 17.97
N GLU A 64 -18.56 17.87 19.29
CA GLU A 64 -19.89 18.16 19.86
C GLU A 64 -20.55 19.45 19.32
N ASN A 65 -19.76 20.41 18.86
CA ASN A 65 -20.25 21.68 18.31
C ASN A 65 -20.36 21.69 16.77
N GLN A 66 -20.17 20.54 16.10
CA GLN A 66 -20.30 20.43 14.65
C GLN A 66 -21.77 20.54 14.24
N GLN A 67 -22.08 21.51 13.38
CA GLN A 67 -23.41 21.63 12.79
C GLN A 67 -23.66 20.48 11.79
N ILE A 68 -24.76 19.74 11.97
CA ILE A 68 -25.12 18.59 11.14
C ILE A 68 -26.56 18.68 10.63
N GLY A 69 -26.79 18.37 9.36
CA GLY A 69 -28.12 18.30 8.75
C GLY A 69 -28.37 16.96 8.08
N LEU A 70 -29.65 16.56 8.00
CA LEU A 70 -30.07 15.33 7.34
C LEU A 70 -31.17 15.63 6.32
N VAL A 71 -30.92 15.23 5.08
CA VAL A 71 -31.91 15.18 4.01
C VAL A 71 -32.09 13.74 3.59
N ALA A 72 -33.32 13.27 3.50
CA ALA A 72 -33.62 11.94 2.97
C ALA A 72 -34.50 12.04 1.72
N TYR A 73 -34.33 11.11 0.79
CA TYR A 73 -35.20 10.99 -0.38
C TYR A 73 -35.78 9.59 -0.51
N GLY A 74 -36.95 9.49 -1.15
CA GLY A 74 -37.63 8.23 -1.42
C GLY A 74 -38.22 7.52 -0.21
N HIS A 75 -38.37 8.16 0.95
CA HIS A 75 -38.77 7.47 2.18
C HIS A 75 -40.28 7.53 2.51
N ARG A 76 -41.10 8.25 1.74
CA ARG A 76 -42.53 8.49 2.05
C ARG A 76 -43.50 8.04 0.97
N ASN A 77 -43.17 8.30 -0.30
CA ASN A 77 -44.08 8.09 -1.42
C ASN A 77 -43.45 7.21 -2.51
N LYS A 78 -44.14 6.13 -2.86
CA LYS A 78 -43.70 5.26 -3.97
C LYS A 78 -43.89 5.97 -5.32
N GLY A 79 -42.83 6.01 -6.13
CA GLY A 79 -42.87 6.59 -7.49
C GLY A 79 -42.82 8.12 -7.55
N ASP A 80 -42.62 8.80 -6.43
CA ASP A 80 -42.61 10.26 -6.36
C ASP A 80 -41.19 10.83 -6.49
N CYS A 81 -40.89 11.42 -7.65
CA CYS A 81 -39.61 12.08 -7.92
C CYS A 81 -39.42 13.43 -7.20
N ARG A 82 -40.41 13.86 -6.41
CA ARG A 82 -40.31 15.02 -5.51
C ARG A 82 -40.21 14.63 -4.04
N ASP A 83 -40.12 13.33 -3.73
CA ASP A 83 -40.01 12.84 -2.36
C ASP A 83 -38.62 13.08 -1.79
N VAL A 84 -38.37 14.32 -1.35
CA VAL A 84 -37.18 14.76 -0.64
C VAL A 84 -37.63 15.53 0.60
N GLU A 85 -36.98 15.31 1.74
CA GLU A 85 -37.30 15.97 3.00
C GLU A 85 -36.04 16.32 3.78
N PHE A 86 -36.00 17.54 4.32
CA PHE A 86 -35.06 17.90 5.38
C PHE A 86 -35.61 17.36 6.70
N LEU A 87 -35.01 16.28 7.20
CA LEU A 87 -35.39 15.67 8.47
C LEU A 87 -34.74 16.41 9.64
N VAL A 88 -33.54 16.96 9.42
CA VAL A 88 -32.81 17.75 10.41
C VAL A 88 -32.18 18.96 9.70
N ASP A 89 -32.51 20.16 10.17
CA ASP A 89 -31.87 21.41 9.69
C ASP A 89 -30.50 21.58 10.37
N TYR A 90 -29.47 21.90 9.58
CA TYR A 90 -28.10 22.00 10.09
C TYR A 90 -27.85 23.17 11.06
N ASN A 91 -28.75 24.14 11.15
CA ASN A 91 -28.59 25.25 12.10
C ASN A 91 -28.97 24.87 13.53
N GLU A 92 -29.89 23.91 13.69
CA GLU A 92 -30.48 23.51 14.97
C GLU A 92 -30.24 22.03 15.29
N GLY A 93 -29.78 21.25 14.31
CA GLY A 93 -29.62 19.81 14.40
C GLY A 93 -28.61 19.37 15.45
N THR A 94 -29.05 18.46 16.32
CA THR A 94 -28.22 17.81 17.32
C THR A 94 -27.92 16.36 16.93
N ASN A 95 -26.80 15.79 17.42
CA ASN A 95 -26.47 14.38 17.20
C ASN A 95 -27.63 13.43 17.56
N PRO A 96 -28.33 13.57 18.70
CA PRO A 96 -29.47 12.71 19.03
C PRO A 96 -30.65 12.82 18.05
N GLU A 97 -30.97 14.02 17.58
CA GLU A 97 -32.05 14.23 16.61
C GLU A 97 -31.70 13.63 15.25
N PHE A 98 -30.46 13.79 14.81
CA PHE A 98 -29.94 13.16 13.60
C PHE A 98 -30.06 11.64 13.67
N ILE A 99 -29.56 11.03 14.75
CA ILE A 99 -29.60 9.57 14.92
C ILE A 99 -31.04 9.06 14.97
N ALA A 100 -31.93 9.76 15.68
CA ALA A 100 -33.35 9.41 15.73
C ALA A 100 -34.02 9.51 14.35
N ALA A 101 -33.69 10.54 13.57
CA ALA A 101 -34.19 10.71 12.22
C ALA A 101 -33.71 9.60 11.28
N VAL A 102 -32.41 9.28 11.28
CA VAL A 102 -31.84 8.17 10.49
C VAL A 102 -32.54 6.85 10.81
N ALA A 103 -32.77 6.55 12.10
CA ALA A 103 -33.43 5.32 12.54
C ALA A 103 -34.92 5.24 12.14
N ALA A 104 -35.58 6.39 11.95
CA ALA A 104 -37.00 6.46 11.57
C ALA A 104 -37.23 6.30 10.06
N VAL A 105 -36.22 6.57 9.23
CA VAL A 105 -36.28 6.49 7.77
C VAL A 105 -36.52 5.04 7.33
N LYS A 106 -37.48 4.87 6.42
CA LYS A 106 -37.79 3.56 5.81
C LYS A 106 -37.73 3.66 4.29
N PRO A 107 -37.02 2.75 3.61
CA PRO A 107 -36.91 2.85 2.17
C PRO A 107 -38.22 2.54 1.44
N LEU A 108 -38.55 3.27 0.37
CA LEU A 108 -39.82 3.07 -0.35
C LEU A 108 -39.83 3.46 -1.83
N GLY A 109 -39.23 4.60 -2.17
CA GLY A 109 -39.53 5.40 -3.35
C GLY A 109 -38.41 5.40 -4.39
N MET A 110 -38.36 6.48 -5.16
CA MET A 110 -37.41 6.69 -6.26
C MET A 110 -36.10 7.34 -5.77
N THR A 111 -35.16 7.54 -6.68
CA THR A 111 -33.79 8.06 -6.43
C THR A 111 -33.60 9.43 -7.10
N PRO A 112 -34.26 10.51 -6.64
CA PRO A 112 -34.22 11.84 -7.26
C PRO A 112 -32.97 12.65 -6.89
N LEU A 113 -31.78 12.15 -7.29
CA LEU A 113 -30.48 12.69 -6.87
C LEU A 113 -30.29 14.17 -7.22
N ALA A 114 -30.57 14.56 -8.46
CA ALA A 114 -30.43 15.93 -8.93
C ALA A 114 -31.36 16.88 -8.17
N TYR A 115 -32.58 16.43 -7.88
CA TYR A 115 -33.54 17.24 -7.13
C TYR A 115 -33.12 17.39 -5.66
N ALA A 116 -32.70 16.30 -5.01
CA ALA A 116 -32.19 16.34 -3.65
C ALA A 116 -30.97 17.27 -3.51
N ALA A 117 -30.00 17.12 -4.41
CA ALA A 117 -28.83 18.01 -4.46
C ALA A 117 -29.23 19.47 -4.69
N SER A 118 -30.20 19.74 -5.59
CA SER A 118 -30.65 21.11 -5.85
C SER A 118 -31.25 21.78 -4.61
N LEU A 119 -32.07 21.07 -3.83
CA LEU A 119 -32.69 21.62 -2.62
C LEU A 119 -31.64 21.95 -1.54
N VAL A 120 -30.65 21.08 -1.36
CA VAL A 120 -29.55 21.33 -0.42
C VAL A 120 -28.71 22.52 -0.88
N ILE A 121 -28.35 22.58 -2.16
CA ILE A 121 -27.60 23.69 -2.75
C ILE A 121 -28.36 25.02 -2.61
N ASP A 122 -29.67 25.02 -2.86
CA ASP A 122 -30.51 26.21 -2.71
C ASP A 122 -30.53 26.67 -1.25
N ARG A 123 -30.62 25.75 -0.29
CA ARG A 123 -30.53 26.07 1.15
C ARG A 123 -29.18 26.68 1.52
N ILE A 124 -28.08 26.13 1.00
CA ILE A 124 -26.72 26.65 1.18
C ILE A 124 -26.63 28.07 0.59
N ARG A 125 -27.14 28.27 -0.63
CA ARG A 125 -27.16 29.58 -1.30
C ARG A 125 -27.93 30.62 -0.48
N ASP A 126 -29.09 30.25 0.05
CA ASP A 126 -29.94 31.16 0.83
C ASP A 126 -29.30 31.54 2.16
N SER A 127 -28.64 30.58 2.82
CA SER A 127 -27.93 30.84 4.09
C SER A 127 -26.62 31.60 3.92
N LYS A 128 -25.99 31.51 2.74
CA LYS A 128 -24.63 32.02 2.44
C LYS A 128 -23.56 31.47 3.39
N THR A 129 -23.82 30.32 4.00
CA THR A 129 -22.86 29.61 4.84
C THR A 129 -22.24 28.48 4.03
N PRO A 130 -20.90 28.44 3.86
CA PRO A 130 -20.25 27.32 3.20
C PRO A 130 -20.58 26.00 3.90
N ALA A 131 -20.87 24.95 3.13
CA ALA A 131 -21.22 23.65 3.70
C ALA A 131 -20.50 22.48 3.03
N THR A 132 -20.29 21.41 3.78
CA THR A 132 -19.88 20.11 3.24
C THR A 132 -21.13 19.27 3.06
N VAL A 133 -21.33 18.70 1.87
CA VAL A 133 -22.45 17.82 1.55
C VAL A 133 -21.90 16.42 1.35
N ILE A 134 -22.44 15.44 2.06
CA ILE A 134 -22.09 14.03 1.92
C ILE A 134 -23.33 13.28 1.46
N LEU A 135 -23.33 12.85 0.20
CA LEU A 135 -24.44 12.08 -0.38
C LEU A 135 -24.11 10.60 -0.34
N VAL A 136 -24.95 9.80 0.31
CA VAL A 136 -24.85 8.33 0.36
C VAL A 136 -25.96 7.76 -0.51
N THR A 137 -25.60 6.98 -1.52
CA THR A 137 -26.55 6.42 -2.51
C THR A 137 -26.23 4.98 -2.86
N ASP A 138 -27.26 4.14 -2.98
CA ASP A 138 -27.12 2.76 -3.48
C ASP A 138 -27.69 2.56 -4.89
N GLY A 139 -28.19 3.65 -5.48
CA GLY A 139 -28.71 3.70 -6.84
C GLY A 139 -28.14 4.87 -7.66
N ILE A 140 -28.42 4.80 -8.96
CA ILE A 140 -28.29 5.91 -9.90
C ILE A 140 -29.62 6.69 -10.00
N GLU A 141 -29.58 7.86 -10.65
CA GLU A 141 -30.75 8.71 -10.85
C GLU A 141 -31.88 7.94 -11.57
N SER A 142 -33.08 7.93 -10.98
CA SER A 142 -34.27 7.29 -11.56
C SER A 142 -35.41 8.27 -11.89
N CYS A 143 -35.13 9.57 -11.81
CA CYS A 143 -36.12 10.65 -11.98
C CYS A 143 -35.74 11.66 -13.08
N ASP A 144 -35.02 11.20 -14.11
CA ASP A 144 -34.60 11.98 -15.28
C ASP A 144 -33.78 13.25 -14.95
N GLY A 145 -33.16 13.27 -13.77
CA GLY A 145 -32.27 14.33 -13.33
C GLY A 145 -30.86 14.24 -13.91
N ASN A 146 -30.08 15.32 -13.76
CA ASN A 146 -28.64 15.29 -13.98
C ASN A 146 -27.95 16.04 -12.84
N ILE A 147 -27.43 15.28 -11.87
CA ILE A 147 -26.80 15.84 -10.67
C ILE A 147 -25.51 16.60 -11.01
N CYS A 148 -24.73 16.15 -12.00
CA CYS A 148 -23.50 16.84 -12.38
C CYS A 148 -23.79 18.26 -12.90
N GLU A 149 -24.80 18.41 -13.75
CA GLU A 149 -25.23 19.72 -14.26
C GLU A 149 -25.76 20.63 -13.15
N VAL A 150 -26.50 20.09 -12.18
CA VAL A 150 -26.96 20.85 -11.00
C VAL A 150 -25.77 21.39 -10.22
N VAL A 151 -24.80 20.53 -9.90
CA VAL A 151 -23.62 20.89 -9.11
C VAL A 151 -22.72 21.88 -9.86
N ARG A 152 -22.43 21.62 -11.13
CA ARG A 152 -21.61 22.50 -11.97
C ARG A 152 -22.19 23.92 -12.04
N LYS A 153 -23.50 24.03 -12.31
CA LYS A 153 -24.19 25.34 -12.37
C LYS A 153 -24.13 26.07 -11.02
N ALA A 154 -24.31 25.36 -9.92
CA ALA A 154 -24.25 25.96 -8.59
C ALA A 154 -22.85 26.53 -8.29
N ARG A 155 -21.80 25.81 -8.68
CA ARG A 155 -20.41 26.24 -8.52
C ARG A 155 -20.08 27.42 -9.43
N GLU A 156 -20.57 27.44 -10.67
CA GLU A 156 -20.47 28.59 -11.59
C GLU A 156 -21.20 29.83 -11.05
N GLN A 157 -22.26 29.64 -10.27
CA GLN A 157 -23.00 30.71 -9.59
C GLN A 157 -22.33 31.17 -8.28
N GLY A 158 -21.19 30.59 -7.90
CA GLY A 158 -20.44 30.96 -6.71
C GLY A 158 -21.03 30.45 -5.39
N VAL A 159 -21.85 29.40 -5.42
CA VAL A 159 -22.29 28.72 -4.19
C VAL A 159 -21.10 27.96 -3.61
N ASP A 160 -20.76 28.23 -2.35
CA ASP A 160 -19.61 27.65 -1.68
C ASP A 160 -20.01 26.36 -0.95
N PHE A 161 -19.66 25.22 -1.54
CA PHE A 161 -19.88 23.92 -0.93
C PHE A 161 -18.87 22.90 -1.45
N ARG A 162 -18.62 21.88 -0.63
CA ARG A 162 -17.89 20.67 -1.02
C ARG A 162 -18.84 19.49 -1.11
N LEU A 163 -18.87 18.74 -2.22
CA LEU A 163 -19.77 17.59 -2.38
C LEU A 163 -18.99 16.27 -2.46
N HIS A 164 -19.09 15.46 -1.41
CA HIS A 164 -18.68 14.06 -1.42
C HIS A 164 -19.86 13.17 -1.78
N ILE A 165 -19.62 12.14 -2.59
CA ILE A 165 -20.61 11.13 -2.95
C ILE A 165 -20.05 9.76 -2.61
N ILE A 166 -20.79 8.98 -1.82
CA ILE A 166 -20.47 7.61 -1.47
C ILE A 166 -21.47 6.69 -2.18
N GLY A 167 -20.97 5.92 -3.14
CA GLY A 167 -21.74 4.92 -3.87
C GLY A 167 -21.70 3.57 -3.16
N PHE A 168 -22.77 3.19 -2.46
CA PHE A 168 -22.81 2.01 -1.61
C PHE A 168 -23.44 0.81 -2.31
N GLY A 169 -22.63 -0.20 -2.64
CA GLY A 169 -23.08 -1.41 -3.31
C GLY A 169 -23.53 -1.18 -4.76
N LEU A 170 -22.94 -0.19 -5.44
CA LEU A 170 -23.14 0.15 -6.86
C LEU A 170 -22.15 -0.61 -7.77
N VAL A 171 -22.10 -1.93 -7.63
CA VAL A 171 -21.22 -2.75 -8.47
C VAL A 171 -21.83 -2.83 -9.88
N ASP A 172 -21.02 -2.57 -10.91
CA ASP A 172 -21.38 -2.64 -12.34
C ASP A 172 -22.40 -1.59 -12.86
N GLU A 173 -22.68 -0.54 -12.07
CA GLU A 173 -23.53 0.59 -12.48
C GLU A 173 -22.71 1.71 -13.16
N ASP A 174 -23.33 2.50 -14.04
CA ASP A 174 -22.69 3.69 -14.64
C ASP A 174 -22.67 4.85 -13.64
N THR A 175 -21.55 4.99 -12.93
CA THR A 175 -21.32 6.00 -11.88
C THR A 175 -20.82 7.34 -12.43
N GLY A 176 -20.72 7.50 -13.75
CA GLY A 176 -20.09 8.67 -14.36
C GLY A 176 -20.74 10.01 -13.98
N GLN A 177 -22.06 10.06 -13.77
CA GLN A 177 -22.72 11.27 -13.28
C GLN A 177 -22.37 11.60 -11.83
N LEU A 178 -22.19 10.60 -10.96
CA LEU A 178 -21.82 10.78 -9.57
C LEU A 178 -20.39 11.29 -9.45
N GLU A 179 -19.46 10.67 -10.18
CA GLU A 179 -18.06 11.10 -10.26
C GLU A 179 -17.95 12.54 -10.77
N CYS A 180 -18.67 12.85 -11.86
CA CYS A 180 -18.76 14.18 -12.42
C CYS A 180 -19.28 15.20 -11.39
N ALA A 181 -20.36 14.88 -10.67
CA ALA A 181 -20.93 15.75 -9.66
C ALA A 181 -19.99 15.99 -8.48
N ALA A 182 -19.39 14.93 -7.93
CA ALA A 182 -18.45 15.07 -6.81
C ALA A 182 -17.24 15.93 -7.21
N LYS A 183 -16.68 15.71 -8.40
CA LYS A 183 -15.59 16.52 -8.95
C LYS A 183 -16.00 17.98 -9.17
N ALA A 184 -17.17 18.21 -9.76
CA ALA A 184 -17.69 19.55 -9.98
C ALA A 184 -17.86 20.32 -8.66
N GLY A 185 -18.26 19.63 -7.60
CA GLY A 185 -18.42 20.18 -6.25
C GLY A 185 -17.14 20.23 -5.41
N ASP A 186 -15.94 20.16 -6.00
CA ASP A 186 -14.64 20.10 -5.30
C ASP A 186 -14.53 19.00 -4.21
N GLY A 187 -15.34 17.95 -4.30
CA GLY A 187 -15.27 16.79 -3.41
C GLY A 187 -14.78 15.54 -4.13
N ARG A 188 -15.23 14.37 -3.67
CA ARG A 188 -14.76 13.06 -4.12
C ARG A 188 -15.90 12.06 -4.20
N TYR A 189 -15.83 11.21 -5.22
CA TYR A 189 -16.64 10.01 -5.30
C TYR A 189 -15.89 8.87 -4.60
N PHE A 190 -16.61 8.11 -3.79
CA PHE A 190 -16.09 6.98 -3.03
C PHE A 190 -16.95 5.74 -3.31
N PRO A 191 -16.44 4.72 -4.01
CA PRO A 191 -17.14 3.45 -4.10
C PRO A 191 -16.99 2.70 -2.77
N ALA A 192 -18.10 2.21 -2.22
CA ALA A 192 -18.12 1.39 -1.02
C ALA A 192 -18.80 0.04 -1.32
N SER A 193 -18.04 -1.05 -1.23
CA SER A 193 -18.55 -2.38 -1.57
C SER A 193 -19.18 -3.11 -0.39
N ASP A 194 -18.80 -2.75 0.84
CA ASP A 194 -19.30 -3.34 2.07
C ASP A 194 -19.36 -2.33 3.23
N ALA A 195 -19.74 -2.81 4.41
CA ALA A 195 -19.86 -1.98 5.61
C ALA A 195 -18.53 -1.37 6.08
N ALA A 196 -17.42 -2.10 5.92
CA ALA A 196 -16.10 -1.64 6.34
C ALA A 196 -15.59 -0.55 5.38
N ASP A 197 -15.74 -0.76 4.07
CA ASP A 197 -15.47 0.27 3.07
C ASP A 197 -16.34 1.51 3.30
N LEU A 198 -17.65 1.34 3.54
CA LEU A 198 -18.58 2.45 3.80
C LEU A 198 -18.16 3.27 5.02
N GLY A 199 -17.79 2.61 6.13
CA GLY A 199 -17.27 3.29 7.32
C GLY A 199 -15.98 4.06 7.05
N ALA A 200 -15.02 3.44 6.35
CA ALA A 200 -13.73 4.07 6.04
C ALA A 200 -13.89 5.32 5.16
N VAL A 201 -14.69 5.25 4.09
CA VAL A 201 -14.90 6.39 3.19
C VAL A 201 -15.78 7.46 3.83
N MET A 202 -16.69 7.09 4.73
CA MET A 202 -17.49 8.05 5.50
C MET A 202 -16.60 8.90 6.41
N HIS A 203 -15.69 8.27 7.16
CA HIS A 203 -14.71 8.97 7.99
C HIS A 203 -13.80 9.88 7.14
N GLU A 204 -13.39 9.43 5.96
CA GLU A 204 -12.61 10.26 5.03
C GLU A 204 -13.41 11.48 4.52
N ALA A 205 -14.69 11.30 4.17
CA ALA A 205 -15.57 12.35 3.69
C ALA A 205 -15.87 13.40 4.77
N THR A 206 -16.11 12.97 6.02
CA THR A 206 -16.38 13.90 7.14
C THR A 206 -15.14 14.69 7.58
N ALA A 207 -13.93 14.17 7.35
CA ALA A 207 -12.67 14.87 7.60
C ALA A 207 -12.31 15.89 6.50
N SER A 208 -12.88 15.75 5.30
CA SER A 208 -12.59 16.58 4.13
C SER A 208 -13.66 17.68 3.96
N THR A 209 -13.65 18.65 4.85
CA THR A 209 -14.68 19.71 4.88
C THR A 209 -14.43 20.84 3.87
N VAL A 210 -15.46 21.65 3.59
CA VAL A 210 -15.42 22.76 2.62
C VAL A 210 -14.36 23.83 2.94
N ASP A 211 -14.01 24.04 4.21
CA ASP A 211 -12.96 24.95 4.65
C ASP A 211 -11.54 24.41 4.40
N LYS A 212 -11.42 23.14 3.98
CA LYS A 212 -10.13 22.58 3.55
C LYS A 212 -9.75 23.11 2.17
N PRO A 213 -8.44 23.30 1.91
CA PRO A 213 -7.95 23.68 0.59
C PRO A 213 -8.36 22.66 -0.49
N LYS A 214 -8.37 23.13 -1.74
CA LYS A 214 -8.64 22.29 -2.90
C LYS A 214 -7.53 21.24 -3.07
N ASN A 215 -7.88 20.11 -3.65
CA ASN A 215 -6.90 19.07 -3.96
C ASN A 215 -5.93 19.57 -5.04
N ASN A 216 -4.64 19.36 -4.83
CA ASN A 216 -3.55 19.72 -5.75
C ASN A 216 -2.61 18.53 -6.05
N ALA A 217 -2.99 17.33 -5.62
CA ALA A 217 -2.32 16.09 -5.96
C ALA A 217 -3.34 15.02 -6.34
N SER A 218 -2.93 14.13 -7.25
CA SER A 218 -3.68 12.94 -7.60
C SER A 218 -2.77 11.77 -7.94
N VAL A 219 -3.23 10.57 -7.60
CA VAL A 219 -2.54 9.31 -7.87
C VAL A 219 -3.53 8.31 -8.47
N PHE A 220 -3.18 7.76 -9.63
CA PHE A 220 -3.89 6.66 -10.26
C PHE A 220 -3.01 5.40 -10.22
N ALA A 221 -3.51 4.32 -9.62
CA ALA A 221 -2.81 3.05 -9.51
C ALA A 221 -3.42 2.03 -10.48
N PHE A 222 -2.59 1.36 -11.27
CA PHE A 222 -3.06 0.39 -12.25
C PHE A 222 -2.15 -0.84 -12.35
N GLN A 223 -2.74 -1.93 -12.83
CA GLN A 223 -2.05 -3.14 -13.20
C GLN A 223 -2.71 -3.72 -14.45
N ASN A 224 -1.90 -4.01 -15.45
CA ASN A 224 -2.23 -4.51 -16.78
C ASN A 224 -3.26 -3.61 -17.46
N GLY A 225 -3.09 -2.29 -17.29
CA GLY A 225 -4.02 -1.26 -17.76
C GLY A 225 -5.37 -1.20 -17.04
N LYS A 226 -5.58 -1.98 -15.97
CA LYS A 226 -6.80 -1.94 -15.15
C LYS A 226 -6.53 -1.20 -13.84
N PRO A 227 -7.46 -0.37 -13.36
CA PRO A 227 -7.28 0.27 -12.06
C PRO A 227 -7.26 -0.77 -10.95
N ILE A 228 -6.38 -0.55 -9.98
CA ILE A 228 -6.32 -1.35 -8.74
C ILE A 228 -6.41 -0.44 -7.53
N ASP A 229 -6.84 -1.03 -6.42
CA ASP A 229 -6.81 -0.34 -5.14
C ASP A 229 -5.39 -0.29 -4.55
N ALA A 230 -5.00 0.89 -4.04
CA ALA A 230 -3.69 1.18 -3.50
C ALA A 230 -3.78 2.22 -2.37
N LEU A 231 -2.89 2.08 -1.39
CA LEU A 231 -2.66 3.06 -0.34
C LEU A 231 -1.47 3.93 -0.72
N ILE A 232 -1.66 5.24 -0.71
CA ILE A 232 -0.62 6.26 -0.83
C ILE A 232 -0.27 6.76 0.56
N GLU A 233 1.02 6.77 0.89
CA GLU A 233 1.58 7.53 2.00
C GLU A 233 2.51 8.63 1.44
N ALA A 234 2.09 9.88 1.53
CA ALA A 234 2.86 11.03 1.07
C ALA A 234 3.67 11.64 2.21
N TYR A 235 4.99 11.41 2.18
CA TYR A 235 5.94 11.88 3.18
C TYR A 235 6.50 13.25 2.81
N ASP A 236 6.32 14.24 3.69
CA ASP A 236 6.95 15.54 3.55
C ASP A 236 8.42 15.50 3.95
N ILE A 237 9.33 15.48 2.96
CA ILE A 237 10.77 15.32 3.20
C ILE A 237 11.44 16.62 3.70
N ILE A 238 10.79 17.78 3.57
CA ILE A 238 11.32 19.06 4.05
C ILE A 238 10.68 19.44 5.39
N GLY A 239 9.35 19.49 5.43
CA GLY A 239 8.58 19.89 6.60
C GLY A 239 8.42 18.81 7.66
N LYS A 240 8.73 17.53 7.35
CA LYS A 240 8.67 16.38 8.27
C LYS A 240 7.34 16.26 9.03
N ARG A 241 6.23 16.55 8.33
CA ARG A 241 4.87 16.38 8.84
C ARG A 241 4.51 14.89 8.86
N ASP A 242 3.46 14.56 9.61
CA ASP A 242 2.86 13.24 9.51
C ASP A 242 2.44 12.96 8.05
N PRO A 243 2.65 11.73 7.56
CA PRO A 243 2.37 11.40 6.18
C PRO A 243 0.87 11.53 5.89
N ILE A 244 0.55 12.10 4.74
CA ILE A 244 -0.82 12.18 4.25
C ILE A 244 -1.16 10.82 3.63
N ARG A 245 -2.18 10.16 4.18
CA ARG A 245 -2.60 8.82 3.77
C ARG A 245 -3.88 8.89 2.96
N VAL A 246 -3.87 8.27 1.78
CA VAL A 246 -5.02 8.29 0.86
C VAL A 246 -5.14 6.95 0.17
N ARG A 247 -6.36 6.47 -0.05
CA ARG A 247 -6.63 5.22 -0.78
C ARG A 247 -7.25 5.52 -2.14
N THR A 248 -6.89 4.75 -3.17
CA THR A 248 -7.38 4.93 -4.55
C THR A 248 -8.77 4.38 -4.78
N TYR A 249 -9.15 3.30 -4.09
CA TYR A 249 -10.45 2.63 -4.27
C TYR A 249 -10.72 2.23 -5.73
N ARG A 250 -9.70 1.72 -6.43
CA ARG A 250 -9.74 1.39 -7.87
C ARG A 250 -10.09 2.58 -8.78
N ASP A 251 -9.80 3.80 -8.35
CA ASP A 251 -9.93 5.01 -9.17
C ASP A 251 -8.81 6.02 -8.84
N THR A 252 -8.86 7.22 -9.39
CA THR A 252 -7.89 8.28 -9.10
C THR A 252 -8.15 8.86 -7.71
N ALA A 253 -7.19 8.70 -6.80
CA ALA A 253 -7.20 9.40 -5.52
C ALA A 253 -6.86 10.88 -5.73
N TYR A 254 -7.69 11.80 -5.22
CA TYR A 254 -7.40 13.24 -5.18
C TYR A 254 -7.21 13.70 -3.73
N PHE A 255 -6.19 14.50 -3.48
CA PHE A 255 -5.88 15.00 -2.14
C PHE A 255 -5.11 16.32 -2.17
N TYR A 256 -5.08 17.00 -1.03
CA TYR A 256 -4.30 18.21 -0.84
C TYR A 256 -2.94 17.86 -0.23
N LEU A 257 -1.90 18.44 -0.81
CA LEU A 257 -0.55 18.50 -0.27
C LEU A 257 -0.21 19.95 0.07
N PRO A 258 0.11 20.27 1.33
CA PRO A 258 0.72 21.55 1.68
C PRO A 258 1.95 21.85 0.80
N PRO A 259 2.26 23.12 0.51
CA PRO A 259 3.45 23.47 -0.27
C PRO A 259 4.73 22.89 0.36
N SER A 260 5.35 21.92 -0.31
CA SER A 260 6.59 21.25 0.10
C SER A 260 7.12 20.33 -1.02
N THR A 261 8.15 19.54 -0.71
CA THR A 261 8.57 18.39 -1.53
C THR A 261 8.22 17.09 -0.81
N TYR A 262 7.72 16.11 -1.56
CA TYR A 262 7.21 14.85 -1.05
C TYR A 262 7.85 13.64 -1.71
N ASN A 263 7.94 12.55 -0.95
CA ASN A 263 8.07 11.21 -1.51
C ASN A 263 6.74 10.49 -1.29
N PHE A 264 6.21 9.85 -2.33
CA PHE A 264 5.05 8.97 -2.21
C PHE A 264 5.54 7.54 -2.08
N GLU A 265 5.01 6.82 -1.10
CA GLU A 265 5.06 5.37 -1.06
C GLU A 265 3.67 4.85 -1.42
N VAL A 266 3.59 4.12 -2.54
CA VAL A 266 2.32 3.61 -3.07
C VAL A 266 2.33 2.10 -3.00
N ARG A 267 1.44 1.54 -2.20
CA ARG A 267 1.33 0.10 -1.93
C ARG A 267 0.03 -0.43 -2.49
N PRO A 268 0.04 -1.47 -3.35
CA PRO A 268 -1.18 -2.06 -3.82
C PRO A 268 -1.86 -2.79 -2.65
N LEU A 269 -3.19 -2.67 -2.59
CA LEU A 269 -4.02 -3.36 -1.61
C LEU A 269 -4.61 -4.66 -2.19
N GLU A 270 -4.41 -4.89 -3.49
CA GLU A 270 -4.88 -6.06 -4.22
C GLU A 270 -4.06 -6.30 -5.50
N GLY A 271 -4.22 -7.49 -6.10
CA GLY A 271 -3.83 -7.77 -7.49
C GLY A 271 -2.33 -7.95 -7.78
N SER A 272 -1.43 -7.43 -6.94
CA SER A 272 0.01 -7.41 -7.21
C SER A 272 0.87 -7.98 -6.09
N ASP A 273 1.88 -8.77 -6.47
CA ASP A 273 2.98 -9.23 -5.59
C ASP A 273 4.09 -8.17 -5.45
N VAL A 274 4.00 -7.07 -6.22
CA VAL A 274 4.86 -5.90 -6.06
C VAL A 274 4.51 -5.20 -4.75
N LYS A 275 5.49 -5.04 -3.86
CA LYS A 275 5.24 -4.56 -2.50
C LYS A 275 4.91 -3.06 -2.43
N THR A 276 5.80 -2.20 -2.91
CA THR A 276 5.64 -0.74 -2.84
C THR A 276 6.40 -0.09 -3.98
N VAL A 277 5.83 0.95 -4.59
CA VAL A 277 6.50 1.83 -5.53
C VAL A 277 6.74 3.18 -4.84
N THR A 278 7.99 3.63 -4.83
CA THR A 278 8.36 4.93 -4.27
C THR A 278 8.56 5.94 -5.39
N VAL A 279 7.86 7.07 -5.31
CA VAL A 279 8.04 8.22 -6.22
C VAL A 279 8.58 9.39 -5.43
N SER A 280 9.81 9.81 -5.74
CA SER A 280 10.53 10.81 -4.97
C SER A 280 10.50 12.19 -5.62
N GLY A 281 10.62 13.24 -4.79
CA GLY A 281 10.86 14.61 -5.27
C GLY A 281 9.64 15.33 -5.85
N ILE A 282 8.43 14.91 -5.47
CA ILE A 282 7.18 15.51 -5.91
C ILE A 282 7.02 16.89 -5.27
N LYS A 283 6.94 17.94 -6.09
CA LYS A 283 6.80 19.32 -5.61
C LYS A 283 5.33 19.72 -5.61
N SER A 284 4.80 20.03 -4.43
CA SER A 284 3.45 20.56 -4.29
C SER A 284 3.45 22.09 -4.30
N ARG A 285 2.51 22.69 -5.04
CA ARG A 285 2.22 24.13 -5.09
C ARG A 285 0.70 24.32 -5.01
N GLU A 286 0.23 25.48 -4.55
CA GLU A 286 -1.21 25.70 -4.31
C GLU A 286 -2.07 25.58 -5.59
N ASP A 287 -1.56 26.00 -6.75
CA ASP A 287 -2.33 26.09 -7.99
C ASP A 287 -2.00 25.02 -9.05
N ASP A 288 -1.02 24.14 -8.77
CA ASP A 288 -0.59 23.12 -9.72
C ASP A 288 -1.08 21.74 -9.27
N LEU A 289 -1.98 21.12 -10.05
CA LEU A 289 -2.36 19.73 -9.85
C LEU A 289 -1.21 18.82 -10.31
N VAL A 290 -0.56 18.15 -9.36
CA VAL A 290 0.36 17.06 -9.69
C VAL A 290 -0.44 15.77 -9.89
N HIS A 291 -0.25 15.12 -11.04
CA HIS A 291 -0.81 13.80 -11.31
C HIS A 291 0.31 12.76 -11.39
N GLN A 292 0.10 11.59 -10.79
CA GLN A 292 1.02 10.46 -10.85
C GLN A 292 0.26 9.20 -11.26
N GLU A 293 0.76 8.52 -12.29
CA GLU A 293 0.30 7.19 -12.70
C GLU A 293 1.30 6.15 -12.20
N ILE A 294 0.83 5.20 -11.41
CA ILE A 294 1.64 4.18 -10.75
C ILE A 294 1.24 2.81 -11.28
N GLY A 295 2.10 2.26 -12.15
CA GLY A 295 1.94 0.91 -12.67
C GLY A 295 2.54 -0.12 -11.72
N PHE A 296 1.74 -1.13 -11.38
CA PHE A 296 2.16 -2.34 -10.67
C PHE A 296 2.40 -3.52 -11.61
N ASP A 297 2.69 -3.19 -12.86
CA ASP A 297 3.08 -4.08 -13.95
C ASP A 297 4.55 -4.46 -13.82
N GLY A 298 4.87 -5.16 -12.73
CA GLY A 298 6.20 -5.71 -12.52
C GLY A 298 6.69 -6.49 -13.74
N GLY A 299 8.00 -6.53 -13.92
CA GLY A 299 8.63 -7.47 -14.84
C GLY A 299 9.12 -8.69 -14.08
N LYS A 300 9.40 -9.77 -14.80
CA LYS A 300 9.88 -11.02 -14.25
C LYS A 300 11.33 -11.25 -14.59
N ILE A 301 12.11 -11.76 -13.65
CA ILE A 301 13.37 -12.43 -13.92
C ILE A 301 13.12 -13.93 -13.91
N ASN A 302 13.40 -14.61 -15.02
CA ASN A 302 13.36 -16.06 -15.10
C ASN A 302 14.76 -16.62 -14.84
N ILE A 303 14.93 -17.25 -13.69
CA ILE A 303 16.19 -17.68 -13.10
C ILE A 303 16.38 -19.17 -13.41
N ALA A 304 17.49 -19.49 -14.09
CA ALA A 304 17.91 -20.87 -14.33
C ALA A 304 19.38 -21.02 -13.91
N ILE A 305 19.59 -21.61 -12.74
CA ILE A 305 20.90 -21.90 -12.17
C ILE A 305 21.21 -23.38 -12.36
N THR A 306 22.37 -23.67 -12.92
CA THR A 306 22.81 -25.04 -13.19
C THR A 306 24.20 -25.30 -12.61
N ASN A 307 24.54 -26.58 -12.45
CA ASN A 307 25.88 -27.07 -12.20
C ASN A 307 26.17 -28.21 -13.19
N ASN A 308 27.16 -28.01 -14.04
CA ASN A 308 27.46 -28.90 -15.17
C ASN A 308 26.22 -29.18 -16.03
N GLY A 309 25.38 -28.15 -16.26
CA GLY A 309 24.18 -28.23 -17.08
C GLY A 309 22.92 -28.82 -16.42
N ASN A 310 23.00 -29.37 -15.20
CA ASN A 310 21.83 -29.81 -14.44
C ASN A 310 21.36 -28.70 -13.50
N TYR A 311 20.05 -28.56 -13.26
CA TYR A 311 19.56 -27.57 -12.29
C TYR A 311 20.18 -27.78 -10.92
N TRP A 312 20.49 -26.66 -10.26
CA TRP A 312 21.18 -26.67 -8.98
C TRP A 312 20.56 -25.66 -8.01
N ASP A 313 20.54 -26.05 -6.73
CA ASP A 313 20.01 -25.21 -5.68
C ASP A 313 20.95 -24.03 -5.36
N ALA A 314 20.37 -22.84 -5.36
CA ALA A 314 21.06 -21.59 -5.12
C ALA A 314 20.12 -20.58 -4.47
N MET A 315 20.70 -19.68 -3.68
CA MET A 315 20.01 -18.47 -3.21
C MET A 315 20.28 -17.33 -4.19
N VAL A 316 19.22 -16.76 -4.75
CA VAL A 316 19.29 -15.65 -5.70
C VAL A 316 18.66 -14.41 -5.09
N LYS A 317 19.33 -13.25 -5.21
CA LYS A 317 18.81 -11.95 -4.76
C LYS A 317 18.95 -10.92 -5.87
N ALA A 318 17.89 -10.14 -6.10
CA ALA A 318 17.93 -8.93 -6.90
C ALA A 318 18.09 -7.72 -5.97
N ILE A 319 19.12 -6.93 -6.23
CA ILE A 319 19.50 -5.74 -5.46
C ILE A 319 19.27 -4.53 -6.37
N ASP A 320 18.53 -3.54 -5.89
CA ASP A 320 18.28 -2.29 -6.63
C ASP A 320 19.50 -1.36 -6.62
N GLN A 321 19.37 -0.20 -7.28
CA GLN A 321 20.45 0.80 -7.40
C GLN A 321 20.80 1.46 -6.06
N ASP A 322 19.89 1.41 -5.08
CA ASP A 322 20.10 1.96 -3.73
C ASP A 322 20.74 0.93 -2.78
N GLY A 323 20.98 -0.29 -3.27
CA GLY A 323 21.58 -1.39 -2.51
C GLY A 323 20.57 -2.18 -1.67
N ALA A 324 19.27 -1.93 -1.81
CA ALA A 324 18.23 -2.67 -1.11
C ALA A 324 17.85 -3.95 -1.88
N VAL A 325 17.50 -5.01 -1.12
CA VAL A 325 17.07 -6.28 -1.71
C VAL A 325 15.62 -6.14 -2.17
N ALA A 326 15.43 -5.94 -3.46
CA ALA A 326 14.11 -5.82 -4.09
C ALA A 326 13.37 -7.17 -4.16
N GLY A 327 14.10 -8.28 -4.24
CA GLY A 327 13.52 -9.62 -4.23
C GLY A 327 14.56 -10.73 -4.03
N ALA A 328 14.11 -11.88 -3.53
CA ALA A 328 14.98 -13.02 -3.29
C ALA A 328 14.22 -14.35 -3.43
N VAL A 329 14.89 -15.37 -3.96
CA VAL A 329 14.31 -16.70 -4.15
C VAL A 329 15.38 -17.78 -4.05
N ARG A 330 15.02 -18.93 -3.48
CA ARG A 330 15.82 -20.16 -3.52
C ARG A 330 15.32 -21.05 -4.66
N THR A 331 16.24 -21.59 -5.46
CA THR A 331 15.87 -22.29 -6.71
C THR A 331 15.35 -23.71 -6.48
N TYR A 332 15.80 -24.42 -5.44
CA TYR A 332 15.39 -25.80 -5.16
C TYR A 332 15.51 -26.72 -6.40
N ASP A 333 16.68 -26.73 -7.03
CA ASP A 333 16.99 -27.56 -8.21
C ASP A 333 16.01 -27.39 -9.40
N ALA A 334 15.42 -26.20 -9.54
CA ALA A 334 14.52 -25.87 -10.64
C ALA A 334 14.64 -24.40 -11.07
N ALA A 335 14.14 -24.09 -12.27
CA ALA A 335 13.96 -22.70 -12.67
C ALA A 335 12.91 -22.00 -11.79
N LYS A 336 13.13 -20.71 -11.52
CA LYS A 336 12.21 -19.88 -10.72
C LYS A 336 11.95 -18.55 -11.40
N GLU A 337 10.79 -17.98 -11.12
CA GLU A 337 10.49 -16.60 -11.49
C GLU A 337 10.58 -15.72 -10.25
N LEU A 338 11.13 -14.52 -10.44
CA LEU A 338 11.13 -13.45 -9.45
C LEU A 338 10.51 -12.22 -10.09
N GLU A 339 9.37 -11.77 -9.57
CA GLU A 339 8.69 -10.56 -10.02
C GLU A 339 9.26 -9.33 -9.29
N LEU A 340 9.54 -8.28 -10.05
CA LEU A 340 10.22 -7.06 -9.59
C LEU A 340 9.62 -5.83 -10.28
N ASN A 341 9.77 -4.67 -9.65
CA ASN A 341 9.48 -3.40 -10.32
C ASN A 341 10.33 -3.23 -11.59
N PRO A 342 9.86 -2.47 -12.58
CA PRO A 342 10.71 -2.07 -13.70
C PRO A 342 11.93 -1.29 -13.18
N GLY A 343 13.12 -1.62 -13.67
CA GLY A 343 14.35 -1.02 -13.16
C GLY A 343 15.61 -1.77 -13.58
N LEU A 344 16.72 -1.33 -13.02
CA LEU A 344 18.03 -1.97 -13.16
C LEU A 344 18.45 -2.61 -11.85
N TYR A 345 18.83 -3.88 -11.91
CA TYR A 345 19.19 -4.67 -10.76
C TYR A 345 20.58 -5.28 -10.89
N THR A 346 21.24 -5.46 -9.75
CA THR A 346 22.34 -6.42 -9.62
C THR A 346 21.77 -7.73 -9.07
N VAL A 347 21.93 -8.82 -9.82
CA VAL A 347 21.49 -10.15 -9.41
C VAL A 347 22.66 -10.93 -8.86
N THR A 348 22.57 -11.32 -7.59
CA THR A 348 23.57 -12.15 -6.92
C THR A 348 23.06 -13.58 -6.79
N ILE A 349 23.95 -14.55 -6.97
CA ILE A 349 23.66 -15.98 -6.98
C ILE A 349 24.67 -16.65 -6.06
N GLN A 350 24.20 -17.31 -5.01
CA GLN A 350 25.02 -18.12 -4.11
C GLN A 350 24.63 -19.59 -4.29
N ALA A 351 25.51 -20.40 -4.88
CA ALA A 351 25.32 -21.84 -4.94
C ALA A 351 25.28 -22.45 -3.54
N LEU A 352 24.39 -23.42 -3.34
CA LEU A 352 24.36 -24.26 -2.14
C LEU A 352 25.10 -25.58 -2.42
N ASP A 353 25.69 -26.16 -1.38
CA ASP A 353 26.37 -27.47 -1.44
C ASP A 353 27.50 -27.62 -2.50
N ILE A 354 28.07 -26.51 -2.96
CA ILE A 354 29.32 -26.46 -3.74
C ILE A 354 30.42 -25.87 -2.86
N ASN A 355 31.63 -26.45 -2.92
CA ASN A 355 32.81 -25.91 -2.24
C ASN A 355 33.79 -25.34 -3.27
N GLY A 356 34.52 -24.31 -2.88
CA GLY A 356 35.52 -23.67 -3.74
C GLY A 356 35.49 -22.16 -3.57
N LEU A 357 36.15 -21.45 -4.49
CA LEU A 357 36.12 -19.99 -4.53
C LEU A 357 34.95 -19.46 -5.36
N ASP A 358 34.57 -20.19 -6.41
CA ASP A 358 33.55 -19.77 -7.38
C ASP A 358 32.16 -20.32 -7.00
N THR A 359 31.72 -20.03 -5.78
CA THR A 359 30.36 -20.39 -5.29
C THR A 359 29.37 -19.23 -5.38
N PHE A 360 29.86 -18.06 -5.76
CA PHE A 360 29.10 -16.81 -5.86
C PHE A 360 29.25 -16.24 -7.27
N ALA A 361 28.15 -15.74 -7.83
CA ALA A 361 28.15 -15.01 -9.09
C ALA A 361 27.32 -13.73 -8.95
N GLU A 362 27.72 -12.71 -9.68
CA GLU A 362 27.04 -11.43 -9.75
C GLU A 362 26.82 -11.03 -11.20
N ILE A 363 25.60 -10.58 -11.51
CA ILE A 363 25.21 -10.11 -12.83
C ILE A 363 24.67 -8.70 -12.64
N GLU A 364 25.47 -7.73 -13.04
CA GLU A 364 25.10 -6.32 -12.97
C GLU A 364 24.16 -5.93 -14.14
N ASN A 365 23.47 -4.80 -13.97
CA ASN A 365 22.67 -4.16 -15.01
C ASN A 365 21.58 -5.05 -15.62
N VAL A 366 20.95 -5.91 -14.80
CA VAL A 366 19.80 -6.70 -15.20
C VAL A 366 18.59 -5.78 -15.29
N SER A 367 18.25 -5.39 -16.53
CA SER A 367 17.05 -4.59 -16.80
C SER A 367 15.80 -5.45 -16.75
N VAL A 368 14.85 -5.00 -15.92
CA VAL A 368 13.49 -5.50 -15.82
C VAL A 368 12.57 -4.43 -16.41
N THR A 369 11.78 -4.81 -17.41
CA THR A 369 10.80 -3.94 -18.04
C THR A 369 9.40 -4.32 -17.59
N SER A 370 8.49 -3.35 -17.63
CA SER A 370 7.09 -3.57 -17.26
C SER A 370 6.45 -4.68 -18.10
N GLY A 371 5.84 -5.67 -17.44
CA GLY A 371 5.26 -6.87 -18.07
C GLY A 371 6.25 -7.77 -18.83
N GLY A 372 7.53 -7.40 -18.85
CA GLY A 372 8.59 -8.11 -19.57
C GLY A 372 9.13 -9.29 -18.76
N THR A 373 9.77 -10.24 -19.45
CA THR A 373 10.51 -11.33 -18.79
C THR A 373 11.97 -11.32 -19.22
N ARG A 374 12.88 -11.20 -18.26
CA ARG A 374 14.34 -11.21 -18.46
C ARG A 374 14.93 -12.56 -18.01
N PRO A 375 15.55 -13.35 -18.90
CA PRO A 375 16.21 -14.57 -18.47
C PRO A 375 17.53 -14.25 -17.76
N VAL A 376 17.77 -14.87 -16.61
CA VAL A 376 19.04 -14.87 -15.87
C VAL A 376 19.51 -16.31 -15.77
N LYS A 377 20.70 -16.59 -16.31
CA LYS A 377 21.29 -17.92 -16.33
C LYS A 377 22.71 -17.88 -15.79
N HIS A 378 23.07 -18.89 -15.00
CA HIS A 378 24.44 -19.10 -14.57
C HIS A 378 24.68 -20.61 -14.39
N ASP A 379 25.81 -21.10 -14.92
CA ASP A 379 26.23 -22.49 -14.79
C ASP A 379 27.51 -22.56 -13.97
N PHE A 380 27.43 -23.19 -12.80
CA PHE A 380 28.61 -23.55 -12.02
C PHE A 380 29.29 -24.76 -12.66
N GLN A 381 30.60 -24.84 -12.46
CA GLN A 381 31.41 -25.94 -12.97
C GLN A 381 32.14 -26.60 -11.82
N THR A 382 31.89 -27.89 -11.63
CA THR A 382 32.45 -28.67 -10.52
C THR A 382 32.95 -30.03 -10.95
N GLY A 383 33.86 -30.60 -10.17
CA GLY A 383 34.18 -32.02 -10.16
C GLY A 383 34.08 -32.59 -8.74
N THR A 384 34.08 -33.91 -8.61
CA THR A 384 34.00 -34.62 -7.33
C THR A 384 35.35 -35.20 -6.96
N ALA A 385 35.89 -34.83 -5.81
CA ALA A 385 37.08 -35.44 -5.24
C ALA A 385 36.72 -36.38 -4.09
N PHE A 386 36.86 -37.68 -4.29
CA PHE A 386 36.79 -38.69 -3.24
C PHE A 386 38.17 -38.89 -2.60
N ILE A 387 38.26 -38.63 -1.31
CA ILE A 387 39.49 -38.72 -0.53
C ILE A 387 39.34 -39.83 0.52
N ASP A 388 40.29 -40.76 0.52
CA ASP A 388 40.35 -41.88 1.45
C ASP A 388 41.74 -41.99 2.07
N ALA A 389 41.80 -42.42 3.32
CA ALA A 389 43.03 -42.66 4.06
C ALA A 389 43.02 -44.10 4.50
N ARG A 390 44.09 -44.86 4.22
CA ARG A 390 44.15 -46.29 4.54
C ARG A 390 45.41 -46.67 5.31
N LEU A 391 45.26 -47.72 6.10
CA LEU A 391 46.34 -48.51 6.65
C LEU A 391 46.18 -49.95 6.13
N ALA A 392 47.16 -50.43 5.37
CA ALA A 392 46.99 -51.64 4.56
C ALA A 392 45.68 -51.53 3.73
N ASP A 393 44.78 -52.51 3.85
CA ASP A 393 43.55 -52.57 3.05
C ASP A 393 42.33 -51.92 3.74
N LYS A 394 42.51 -51.27 4.89
CA LYS A 394 41.40 -50.69 5.68
C LYS A 394 41.44 -49.18 5.69
N SER A 395 40.29 -48.56 5.42
CA SER A 395 40.09 -47.12 5.61
C SER A 395 40.18 -46.75 7.10
N ILE A 396 40.86 -45.64 7.37
CA ILE A 396 41.09 -45.12 8.72
C ILE A 396 40.51 -43.73 8.85
N ASP A 397 39.96 -43.46 10.02
CA ASP A 397 39.34 -42.18 10.34
C ASP A 397 40.34 -41.03 10.31
N SER A 398 40.07 -40.06 9.43
CA SER A 398 40.93 -38.90 9.20
C SER A 398 40.11 -37.63 8.97
N ILE A 399 40.65 -36.48 9.37
CA ILE A 399 40.18 -35.17 8.91
C ILE A 399 40.87 -34.83 7.60
N VAL A 400 40.07 -34.39 6.63
CA VAL A 400 40.52 -33.82 5.37
C VAL A 400 40.24 -32.33 5.40
N THR A 401 41.25 -31.53 5.06
CA THR A 401 41.15 -30.10 4.83
C THR A 401 41.60 -29.81 3.40
N ILE A 402 40.81 -29.06 2.66
CA ILE A 402 41.08 -28.72 1.25
C ILE A 402 41.21 -27.21 1.14
N SER A 403 42.36 -26.76 0.65
CA SER A 403 42.65 -25.36 0.37
C SER A 403 42.92 -25.14 -1.11
N GLU A 404 42.44 -24.04 -1.67
CA GLU A 404 42.80 -23.64 -3.03
C GLU A 404 44.29 -23.29 -3.09
N SER A 405 45.00 -23.79 -4.12
CA SER A 405 46.45 -23.86 -4.13
C SER A 405 47.14 -22.49 -4.24
N ALA A 406 46.55 -21.51 -4.92
CA ALA A 406 47.17 -20.21 -5.13
C ALA A 406 46.97 -19.25 -3.94
N SER A 407 45.76 -19.20 -3.40
CA SER A 407 45.37 -18.32 -2.29
C SER A 407 45.63 -18.93 -0.91
N GLY A 408 45.73 -20.25 -0.82
CA GLY A 408 45.82 -20.99 0.45
C GLY A 408 44.51 -20.98 1.25
N ARG A 409 43.44 -20.37 0.73
CA ARG A 409 42.14 -20.30 1.41
C ARG A 409 41.55 -21.69 1.53
N GLN A 410 41.20 -22.07 2.75
CA GLN A 410 40.47 -23.31 3.00
C GLN A 410 39.05 -23.18 2.42
N VAL A 411 38.68 -24.11 1.55
CA VAL A 411 37.39 -24.12 0.84
C VAL A 411 36.49 -25.28 1.24
N ALA A 412 37.05 -26.37 1.77
CA ALA A 412 36.29 -27.49 2.27
C ALA A 412 37.01 -28.18 3.43
N ALA A 413 36.25 -28.84 4.30
CA ALA A 413 36.78 -29.77 5.28
C ALA A 413 35.76 -30.86 5.60
N GLY A 414 36.23 -32.02 6.02
CA GLY A 414 35.35 -33.11 6.40
C GLY A 414 36.08 -34.29 7.01
N ARG A 415 35.37 -35.04 7.85
CA ARG A 415 35.86 -36.29 8.41
C ARG A 415 35.52 -37.44 7.47
N THR A 416 36.50 -38.29 7.20
CA THR A 416 36.40 -39.48 6.32
C THR A 416 35.80 -40.69 7.01
N TYR A 417 35.89 -40.76 8.34
CA TYR A 417 35.54 -41.97 9.09
C TYR A 417 36.27 -43.20 8.49
N ASP A 418 35.65 -44.37 8.53
CA ASP A 418 36.17 -45.62 8.00
C ASP A 418 35.76 -45.90 6.55
N ARG A 419 35.43 -44.86 5.76
CA ARG A 419 34.85 -45.03 4.40
C ARG A 419 35.27 -44.01 3.36
N GLY A 420 36.19 -43.10 3.68
CA GLY A 420 36.52 -41.97 2.82
C GLY A 420 35.39 -40.93 2.72
N ARG A 421 35.59 -39.88 1.92
CA ARG A 421 34.62 -38.80 1.74
C ARG A 421 34.74 -38.12 0.38
N SER A 422 33.60 -37.83 -0.23
CA SER A 422 33.50 -37.00 -1.43
C SER A 422 33.37 -35.52 -1.10
N PHE A 423 34.01 -34.69 -1.92
CA PHE A 423 33.93 -33.24 -1.90
C PHE A 423 33.58 -32.76 -3.30
N LEU A 424 32.46 -32.05 -3.43
CA LEU A 424 32.11 -31.36 -4.67
C LEU A 424 32.85 -30.02 -4.68
N LEU A 425 33.78 -29.87 -5.61
CA LEU A 425 34.71 -28.74 -5.71
C LEU A 425 34.51 -28.02 -7.04
N ASN A 426 34.61 -26.69 -7.05
CA ASN A 426 34.80 -25.93 -8.29
C ASN A 426 36.04 -26.43 -9.06
N ILE A 427 36.15 -26.07 -10.33
CA ILE A 427 37.36 -26.35 -11.12
C ILE A 427 38.57 -25.63 -10.52
N GLY A 428 39.73 -26.29 -10.52
CA GLY A 428 40.96 -25.67 -10.01
C GLY A 428 41.94 -26.66 -9.39
N VAL A 429 42.99 -26.10 -8.79
CA VAL A 429 44.06 -26.87 -8.16
C VAL A 429 43.99 -26.69 -6.65
N TYR A 430 44.02 -27.80 -5.91
CA TYR A 430 43.82 -27.80 -4.47
C TYR A 430 44.94 -28.56 -3.75
N ILE A 431 45.28 -28.06 -2.57
CA ILE A 431 46.12 -28.73 -1.59
C ILE A 431 45.20 -29.44 -0.60
N VAL A 432 45.30 -30.76 -0.54
CA VAL A 432 44.54 -31.62 0.36
C VAL A 432 45.45 -32.07 1.49
N LYS A 433 45.12 -31.67 2.72
CA LYS A 433 45.77 -32.13 3.94
C LYS A 433 44.91 -33.20 4.60
N ILE A 434 45.51 -34.36 4.86
CA ILE A 434 44.85 -35.49 5.52
C ILE A 434 45.55 -35.75 6.85
N THR A 435 44.79 -35.71 7.94
CA THR A 435 45.29 -35.90 9.30
C THR A 435 44.56 -37.08 9.94
N PRO A 436 45.23 -38.22 10.17
CA PRO A 436 44.66 -39.37 10.88
C PRO A 436 44.17 -39.00 12.28
N LEU A 437 43.09 -39.65 12.72
CA LEU A 437 42.46 -39.46 14.02
C LEU A 437 42.43 -40.74 14.84
N GLY A 438 41.98 -40.60 16.10
CA GLY A 438 41.69 -41.73 16.98
C GLY A 438 42.94 -42.56 17.26
N PRO A 439 42.89 -43.91 17.10
CA PRO A 439 44.04 -44.80 17.32
C PRO A 439 45.24 -44.58 16.39
N HIS A 440 45.13 -43.68 15.41
CA HIS A 440 46.17 -43.41 14.40
C HIS A 440 46.66 -41.95 14.45
N ASN A 441 46.29 -41.18 15.48
CA ASN A 441 46.64 -39.76 15.61
C ASN A 441 48.15 -39.50 15.83
N ASP A 442 48.93 -40.55 16.04
CA ASP A 442 50.39 -40.55 16.15
C ASP A 442 51.07 -40.36 14.78
N ARG A 443 50.34 -40.59 13.68
CA ARG A 443 50.87 -40.48 12.32
C ARG A 443 50.91 -39.04 11.83
N SER A 444 52.00 -38.70 11.13
CA SER A 444 52.17 -37.37 10.55
C SER A 444 51.14 -37.09 9.45
N PRO A 445 50.52 -35.90 9.39
CA PRO A 445 49.62 -35.53 8.31
C PRO A 445 50.30 -35.61 6.94
N GLN A 446 49.56 -36.02 5.92
CA GLN A 446 50.03 -36.00 4.54
C GLN A 446 49.37 -34.88 3.75
N LEU A 447 50.13 -34.33 2.80
CA LEU A 447 49.71 -33.27 1.88
C LEU A 447 49.83 -33.80 0.46
N LEU A 448 48.81 -33.56 -0.34
CA LEU A 448 48.83 -33.88 -1.78
C LEU A 448 48.12 -32.80 -2.57
N THR A 449 48.49 -32.68 -3.84
CA THR A 449 47.85 -31.77 -4.77
C THR A 449 46.87 -32.54 -5.65
N ILE A 450 45.67 -31.99 -5.83
CA ILE A 450 44.69 -32.47 -6.82
C ILE A 450 44.35 -31.35 -7.79
N GLU A 451 44.05 -31.72 -9.02
CA GLU A 451 43.48 -30.85 -10.03
C GLU A 451 42.06 -31.34 -10.34
N VAL A 452 41.07 -30.47 -10.15
CA VAL A 452 39.65 -30.74 -10.39
C VAL A 452 39.26 -30.13 -11.72
N THR A 453 38.78 -30.97 -12.64
CA THR A 453 38.22 -30.56 -13.92
C THR A 453 36.71 -30.79 -13.95
N GLN A 454 36.02 -30.14 -14.88
CA GLN A 454 34.57 -30.16 -14.99
C GLN A 454 34.03 -31.60 -15.16
N GLY A 455 33.09 -32.00 -14.31
CA GLY A 455 32.43 -33.31 -14.33
C GLY A 455 33.32 -34.49 -13.95
N ALA A 456 34.59 -34.27 -13.60
CA ALA A 456 35.51 -35.35 -13.28
C ALA A 456 35.25 -35.95 -11.89
N GLU A 457 35.44 -37.26 -11.77
CA GLU A 457 35.51 -37.96 -10.49
C GLU A 457 36.96 -38.34 -10.20
N ILE A 458 37.52 -37.77 -9.15
CA ILE A 458 38.91 -37.95 -8.74
C ILE A 458 38.92 -38.80 -7.49
N VAL A 459 39.62 -39.92 -7.53
CA VAL A 459 39.84 -40.78 -6.36
C VAL A 459 41.28 -40.59 -5.89
N LYS A 460 41.47 -40.18 -4.64
CA LYS A 460 42.77 -40.16 -3.98
C LYS A 460 42.73 -40.98 -2.71
N THR A 461 43.57 -42.01 -2.68
CA THR A 461 43.79 -42.85 -1.51
C THR A 461 45.21 -42.62 -1.01
N VAL A 462 45.33 -42.27 0.27
CA VAL A 462 46.62 -42.08 0.93
C VAL A 462 46.88 -43.22 1.88
N ILE A 463 48.06 -43.84 1.74
CA ILE A 463 48.50 -44.91 2.64
C ILE A 463 49.38 -44.30 3.73
N PHE A 464 49.02 -44.58 4.99
CA PHE A 464 49.69 -44.08 6.20
C PHE A 464 50.52 -45.13 6.91
#